data_AF-A0A9P7Y7V3-F1
#
_entry.id   AF-A0A9P7Y7V3-F1
#
_cell.length_a   1.000
_cell.length_b   1.000
_cell.length_c   1.000
_cell.angle_alpha   90.00
_cell.angle_beta   90.00
_cell.angle_gamma   90.00
#
_symmetry.space_group_name_H-M   'P 1'
#
loop_
_entity.id
_entity.type
_entity.pdbx_description
1 polymer ?
#
loop_
_entity_poly.entity_id
_entity_poly.type
_entity_poly.pdbx_seq_one_letter_code
_entity_poly.pdbx_strand_id
1 'polypeptide(L)'
;MAPKPTNWAMYSKMVAAGIVCCVGGPALIYYVSPTEEELFLKYNPELQKRSLENRRGKQEDFDHFVNKLKVYSKSDKPIWEAAAADEKTQREGKIAEQVRLTQEIERRKAEIRKSGITPMPGGSL
;
A
#
# COMPACT_ATOMS: atom_id res chain seq x y z
N MET A 1 13.77 -58.81 -13.23
CA MET A 1 12.63 -58.20 -13.96
C MET A 1 13.21 -57.17 -14.92
N ALA A 2 12.92 -57.26 -16.21
CA ALA A 2 13.40 -56.28 -17.19
C ALA A 2 12.69 -54.93 -16.99
N PRO A 3 13.38 -53.78 -17.15
CA PRO A 3 12.77 -52.46 -16.98
C PRO A 3 11.74 -52.20 -18.09
N LYS A 4 10.57 -51.67 -17.71
CA LYS A 4 9.53 -51.27 -18.68
C LYS A 4 10.04 -50.12 -19.56
N PRO A 5 9.82 -50.15 -20.89
CA PRO A 5 10.17 -49.03 -21.74
C PRO A 5 9.33 -47.81 -21.38
N THR A 6 9.98 -46.69 -21.12
CA THR A 6 9.33 -45.41 -20.81
C THR A 6 8.77 -44.78 -22.08
N ASN A 7 7.48 -44.44 -22.08
CA ASN A 7 6.80 -43.85 -23.23
C ASN A 7 7.15 -42.35 -23.38
N TRP A 8 8.31 -42.04 -23.94
CA TRP A 8 8.78 -40.67 -24.20
C TRP A 8 7.79 -39.79 -24.97
N ALA A 9 7.04 -40.38 -25.91
CA ALA A 9 5.99 -39.67 -26.65
C ALA A 9 4.81 -39.20 -25.78
N MET A 10 4.53 -39.88 -24.67
CA MET A 10 3.51 -39.46 -23.71
C MET A 10 4.02 -38.28 -22.88
N TYR A 11 5.25 -38.39 -22.37
CA TYR A 11 5.87 -37.33 -21.57
C TYR A 11 6.06 -36.04 -22.37
N SER A 12 6.46 -36.11 -23.64
CA SER A 12 6.58 -34.92 -24.48
C SER A 12 5.25 -34.20 -24.68
N LYS A 13 4.15 -34.95 -24.90
CA LYS A 13 2.80 -34.38 -24.97
C LYS A 13 2.36 -33.73 -23.67
N MET A 14 2.64 -34.38 -22.53
CA MET A 14 2.32 -33.82 -21.20
C MET A 14 3.10 -32.54 -20.91
N VAL A 15 4.40 -32.50 -21.25
CA VAL A 15 5.23 -31.29 -21.10
C VAL A 15 4.73 -30.18 -22.02
N ALA A 16 4.42 -30.48 -23.28
CA ALA A 16 3.88 -29.50 -24.22
C ALA A 16 2.55 -28.92 -23.72
N ALA A 17 1.63 -29.76 -23.25
CA ALA A 17 0.36 -29.31 -22.66
C ALA A 17 0.59 -28.46 -21.41
N GLY A 18 1.51 -28.86 -20.53
CA GLY A 18 1.87 -28.08 -19.34
C GLY A 18 2.41 -26.70 -19.69
N ILE A 19 3.31 -26.59 -20.67
CA ILE A 19 3.84 -25.29 -21.14
C ILE A 19 2.72 -24.42 -21.70
N VAL A 20 1.83 -24.99 -22.52
CA VAL A 20 0.69 -24.25 -23.09
C VAL A 20 -0.23 -23.73 -21.99
N CYS A 21 -0.51 -24.50 -20.94
CA CYS A 21 -1.33 -24.01 -19.83
C CYS A 21 -0.61 -22.95 -19.00
N CYS A 22 0.65 -23.19 -18.62
CA CYS A 22 1.42 -22.29 -17.75
C CYS A 22 1.78 -20.96 -18.44
N VAL A 23 2.02 -20.95 -19.75
CA VAL A 23 2.37 -19.73 -20.51
C VAL A 23 1.14 -19.14 -21.19
N GLY A 24 0.31 -19.99 -21.79
CA GLY A 24 -0.89 -19.57 -22.52
C GLY A 24 -1.95 -18.94 -21.63
N GLY A 25 -2.09 -19.39 -20.38
CA GLY A 25 -3.01 -18.77 -19.41
C GLY A 25 -2.65 -17.30 -19.16
N PRO A 26 -1.45 -16.99 -18.64
CA PRO A 26 -0.99 -15.62 -18.47
C PRO A 26 -0.97 -14.80 -19.77
N ALA A 27 -0.53 -15.39 -20.88
CA ALA A 27 -0.51 -14.70 -22.18
C ALA A 27 -1.92 -14.28 -22.65
N LEU A 28 -2.92 -15.15 -22.47
CA LEU A 28 -4.32 -14.84 -22.79
C LEU A 28 -4.86 -13.71 -21.90
N ILE A 29 -4.53 -13.73 -20.61
CA ILE A 29 -4.93 -12.66 -19.69
C ILE A 29 -4.31 -11.34 -20.12
N TYR A 30 -3.02 -11.30 -20.45
CA TYR A 30 -2.36 -10.08 -20.94
C TYR A 30 -2.94 -9.60 -22.27
N TYR A 31 -3.38 -10.50 -23.13
CA TYR A 31 -4.00 -10.15 -24.41
C TYR A 31 -5.39 -9.52 -24.26
N VAL A 32 -6.20 -10.03 -23.32
CA VAL A 32 -7.61 -9.59 -23.15
C VAL A 32 -7.74 -8.44 -22.16
N SER A 33 -6.88 -8.39 -21.15
CA SER A 33 -6.97 -7.37 -20.10
C SER A 33 -6.47 -6.02 -20.65
N PRO A 34 -7.31 -4.96 -20.60
CA PRO A 34 -6.90 -3.65 -21.07
C PRO A 34 -5.76 -3.11 -20.21
N THR A 35 -4.87 -2.34 -20.83
CA THR A 35 -3.78 -1.67 -20.12
C THR A 35 -4.31 -0.55 -19.22
N GLU A 36 -3.53 -0.13 -18.22
CA GLU A 36 -3.93 0.94 -17.31
C GLU A 36 -4.21 2.27 -18.04
N GLU A 37 -3.50 2.53 -19.14
CA GLU A 37 -3.67 3.73 -19.96
C GLU A 37 -4.99 3.70 -20.74
N GLU A 38 -5.33 2.55 -21.35
CA GLU A 38 -6.63 2.37 -22.01
C GLU A 38 -7.79 2.46 -21.02
N LEU A 39 -7.60 1.96 -19.80
CA LEU A 39 -8.58 2.08 -18.72
C LEU A 39 -8.74 3.53 -18.27
N PHE A 40 -7.64 4.26 -18.15
CA PHE A 40 -7.63 5.68 -17.80
C PHE A 40 -8.38 6.54 -18.82
N LEU A 41 -8.19 6.27 -20.12
CA LEU A 41 -8.90 6.99 -21.20
C LEU A 41 -10.42 6.77 -21.15
N LYS A 42 -10.88 5.63 -20.62
CA LYS A 42 -12.31 5.32 -20.44
C LYS A 42 -12.92 6.00 -19.21
N TYR A 43 -12.13 6.61 -18.33
CA TYR A 43 -12.64 7.30 -17.15
C TYR A 43 -13.27 8.66 -17.49
N ASN A 44 -14.22 9.08 -16.64
CA ASN A 44 -14.78 10.44 -16.66
C ASN A 44 -13.65 11.47 -16.39
N PRO A 45 -13.61 12.64 -17.05
CA PRO A 45 -12.59 13.69 -16.86
C PRO A 45 -12.24 14.02 -15.40
N GLU A 46 -13.21 14.00 -14.48
CA GLU A 46 -12.95 14.24 -13.06
C GLU A 46 -12.05 13.14 -12.45
N LEU A 47 -12.33 11.87 -12.77
CA LEU A 47 -11.56 10.72 -12.28
C LEU A 47 -10.16 10.68 -12.91
N GLN A 48 -10.04 11.12 -14.16
CA GLN A 48 -8.73 11.26 -14.81
C GLN A 48 -7.86 12.26 -14.05
N LYS A 49 -8.40 13.44 -13.73
CA LYS A 49 -7.70 14.46 -12.96
C LYS A 49 -7.30 13.94 -11.57
N ARG A 50 -8.23 13.33 -10.85
CA ARG A 50 -7.96 12.76 -9.52
C ARG A 50 -6.93 11.62 -9.55
N SER A 51 -6.92 10.81 -10.60
CA SER A 51 -5.93 9.75 -10.78
C SER A 51 -4.53 10.33 -11.02
N LEU A 52 -4.41 11.40 -11.83
CA LEU A 52 -3.15 12.09 -12.06
C LEU A 52 -2.61 12.76 -10.79
N GLU A 53 -3.48 13.45 -10.05
CA GLU A 53 -3.12 14.11 -8.79
C GLU A 53 -2.64 13.09 -7.74
N ASN A 54 -3.34 11.96 -7.62
CA ASN A 54 -3.01 10.93 -6.63
C ASN A 54 -1.92 9.95 -7.09
N ARG A 55 -1.45 10.02 -8.34
CA ARG A 55 -0.45 9.07 -8.86
C ARG A 55 0.80 9.03 -7.99
N ARG A 56 1.30 10.21 -7.59
CA ARG A 56 2.47 10.32 -6.72
C ARG A 56 2.20 9.76 -5.33
N GLY A 57 1.07 10.10 -4.72
CA GLY A 57 0.68 9.56 -3.41
C GLY A 57 0.57 8.04 -3.42
N LYS A 58 -0.02 7.45 -4.47
CA LYS A 58 -0.08 5.99 -4.63
C LYS A 58 1.28 5.34 -4.74
N GLN A 59 2.25 5.97 -5.40
CA GLN A 59 3.62 5.47 -5.49
C GLN A 59 4.30 5.51 -4.12
N GLU A 60 4.19 6.63 -3.41
CA GLU A 60 4.74 6.79 -2.07
C GLU A 60 4.11 5.80 -1.08
N ASP A 61 2.80 5.60 -1.13
CA ASP A 61 2.07 4.61 -0.31
C ASP A 61 2.54 3.18 -0.60
N PHE A 62 2.75 2.85 -1.88
CA PHE A 62 3.24 1.55 -2.31
C PHE A 62 4.67 1.29 -1.83
N ASP A 63 5.57 2.26 -1.99
CA ASP A 63 6.94 2.16 -1.52
C ASP A 63 7.00 2.03 0.01
N HIS A 64 6.18 2.79 0.72
CA HIS A 64 6.06 2.68 2.17
C HIS A 64 5.56 1.28 2.58
N PHE A 65 4.52 0.76 1.92
CA PHE A 65 3.99 -0.57 2.15
C PHE A 65 5.04 -1.67 1.93
N VAL A 66 5.75 -1.64 0.81
CA VAL A 66 6.82 -2.60 0.49
C VAL A 66 7.95 -2.52 1.52
N ASN A 67 8.33 -1.31 1.95
CA ASN A 67 9.34 -1.13 2.98
C ASN A 67 8.90 -1.72 4.33
N LYS A 68 7.64 -1.52 4.74
CA LYS A 68 7.08 -2.16 5.94
C LYS A 68 7.06 -3.68 5.83
N LEU A 69 6.66 -4.24 4.68
CA LEU A 69 6.72 -5.68 4.44
C LEU A 69 8.14 -6.24 4.57
N LYS A 70 9.15 -5.56 4.02
CA LYS A 70 10.56 -5.95 4.17
C LYS A 70 11.03 -5.91 5.62
N VAL A 71 10.48 -5.03 6.44
CA VAL A 71 10.77 -4.99 7.89
C VAL A 71 10.09 -6.16 8.58
N TYR A 72 8.80 -6.41 8.29
CA TYR A 72 8.04 -7.51 8.89
C TYR A 72 8.59 -8.88 8.50
N SER A 73 9.09 -9.05 7.27
CA SER A 73 9.67 -10.32 6.83
C SER A 73 10.96 -10.70 7.57
N LYS A 74 11.60 -9.77 8.28
CA LYS A 74 12.78 -10.03 9.11
C LYS A 74 12.42 -10.53 10.51
N SER A 75 11.13 -10.45 10.88
CA SER A 75 10.64 -10.97 12.16
C SER A 75 10.40 -12.48 12.04
N ASP A 76 10.70 -13.22 13.09
CA ASP A 76 10.37 -14.66 13.20
C ASP A 76 8.86 -14.90 13.39
N LYS A 77 8.09 -13.84 13.63
CA LYS A 77 6.63 -13.87 13.77
C LYS A 77 5.96 -13.77 12.41
N PRO A 78 4.76 -14.35 12.24
CA PRO A 78 4.02 -14.18 11.01
C PRO A 78 3.71 -12.70 10.71
N ILE A 79 3.68 -12.34 9.43
CA ILE A 79 3.60 -10.95 8.95
C ILE A 79 2.38 -10.22 9.55
N TRP A 80 1.24 -10.90 9.70
CA TRP A 80 0.03 -10.29 10.26
C TRP A 80 0.17 -9.90 11.74
N GLU A 81 0.90 -10.69 12.53
CA GLU A 81 1.17 -10.36 13.94
C GLU A 81 2.15 -9.20 14.05
N ALA A 82 3.20 -9.19 13.23
CA ALA A 82 4.16 -8.09 13.17
C ALA A 82 3.48 -6.78 12.74
N ALA A 83 2.59 -6.83 11.75
CA ALA A 83 1.81 -5.68 11.30
C ALA A 83 0.84 -5.18 12.38
N ALA A 84 0.12 -6.07 13.07
CA ALA A 84 -0.78 -5.70 14.15
C ALA A 84 -0.03 -5.07 15.35
N ALA A 85 1.18 -5.53 15.63
CA ALA A 85 2.03 -4.94 16.66
C ALA A 85 2.49 -3.52 16.27
N ASP A 86 2.95 -3.31 15.03
CA ASP A 86 3.33 -1.98 14.53
C ASP A 86 2.13 -1.03 14.48
N GLU A 87 0.93 -1.52 14.16
CA GLU A 87 -0.27 -0.69 14.18
C GLU A 87 -0.62 -0.20 15.60
N LYS A 88 -0.46 -1.06 16.62
CA LYS A 88 -0.67 -0.67 18.02
C LYS A 88 0.31 0.40 18.46
N THR A 89 1.61 0.22 18.18
CA THR A 89 2.63 1.21 18.54
C THR A 89 2.43 2.54 17.79
N GLN A 90 2.03 2.51 16.52
CA GLN A 90 1.70 3.71 15.75
C GLN A 90 0.49 4.46 16.33
N ARG A 91 -0.57 3.74 16.75
CA ARG A 91 -1.75 4.36 17.39
C ARG A 91 -1.38 5.00 18.73
N GLU A 92 -0.62 4.30 19.57
CA GLU A 92 -0.16 4.80 20.86
C GLU A 92 0.75 6.04 20.69
N GLY A 93 1.67 5.99 19.71
CA GLY A 93 2.54 7.12 19.37
C GLY A 93 1.75 8.37 18.94
N LYS A 94 0.74 8.20 18.08
CA LYS A 94 -0.13 9.31 17.64
C LYS A 94 -0.92 9.92 18.80
N ILE A 95 -1.43 9.10 19.72
CA ILE A 95 -2.15 9.58 20.91
C ILE A 95 -1.18 10.38 21.79
N ALA A 96 0.02 9.85 22.05
CA ALA A 96 1.03 10.53 22.86
C ALA A 96 1.48 11.87 22.24
N GLU A 97 1.65 11.92 20.93
CA GLU A 97 1.96 13.15 20.19
C GLU A 97 0.82 14.17 20.29
N GLN A 98 -0.42 13.73 20.10
CA GLN A 98 -1.59 14.60 20.20
C GLN A 98 -1.73 15.20 21.60
N VAL A 99 -1.51 14.40 22.65
CA VAL A 99 -1.50 14.87 24.04
C VAL A 99 -0.40 15.92 24.25
N ARG A 100 0.82 15.69 23.74
CA ARG A 100 1.92 16.66 23.83
C ARG A 100 1.59 17.98 23.14
N LEU A 101 1.07 17.94 21.92
CA LEU A 101 0.66 19.13 21.18
C LEU A 101 -0.42 19.91 21.93
N THR A 102 -1.39 19.20 22.53
CA THR A 102 -2.45 19.83 23.32
C THR A 102 -1.87 20.53 24.56
N GLN A 103 -0.95 19.89 25.28
CA GLN A 103 -0.27 20.48 26.44
C GLN A 103 0.59 21.70 26.06
N GLU A 104 1.27 21.67 24.90
CA GLU A 104 2.02 22.82 24.41
C GLU A 104 1.12 24.00 24.04
N ILE A 105 -0.03 23.73 23.39
CA ILE A 105 -1.04 24.75 23.09
C ILE A 105 -1.59 25.36 24.39
N GLU A 106 -1.87 24.54 25.40
CA GLU A 106 -2.34 25.01 26.71
C GLU A 106 -1.30 25.87 27.43
N ARG A 107 -0.02 25.48 27.39
CA ARG A 107 1.09 26.28 27.94
C ARG A 107 1.20 27.63 27.24
N ARG A 108 1.17 27.66 25.90
CA ARG A 108 1.17 28.91 25.12
C ARG A 108 -0.04 29.80 25.44
N LYS A 109 -1.23 29.22 25.60
CA LYS A 109 -2.44 29.95 26.01
C LYS A 109 -2.31 30.53 27.42
N ALA A 110 -1.68 29.82 28.34
CA ALA A 110 -1.45 30.28 29.70
C ALA A 110 -0.41 31.42 29.76
N GLU A 111 0.63 31.35 28.93
CA GLU A 111 1.63 32.42 28.78
C GLU A 111 1.01 33.70 28.20
N ILE A 112 0.19 33.60 27.16
CA ILE A 112 -0.57 34.74 26.59
C ILE A 112 -1.51 35.36 27.64
N ARG A 113 -2.16 34.53 28.45
CA ARG A 113 -3.04 34.99 29.53
C ARG A 113 -2.26 35.69 30.66
N LYS A 114 -1.05 35.23 30.97
CA LYS A 114 -0.16 35.83 31.97
C LYS A 114 0.53 37.10 31.47
N SER A 115 0.80 37.22 30.16
CA SER A 115 1.43 38.41 29.58
C SER A 115 0.46 39.58 29.37
N GLY A 116 -0.82 39.45 29.74
CA GLY A 116 -1.79 40.55 29.74
C GLY A 116 -2.14 41.11 28.35
N ILE A 117 -1.84 40.37 27.28
CA ILE A 117 -2.18 40.78 25.92
C ILE A 117 -3.62 40.33 25.64
N THR A 118 -4.53 41.29 25.56
CA THR A 118 -5.92 41.07 25.13
C THR A 118 -5.91 40.47 23.72
N PRO A 119 -6.58 39.33 23.47
CA PRO A 119 -6.77 38.86 22.11
C PRO A 119 -7.67 39.88 21.40
N MET A 120 -7.15 40.52 20.36
CA MET A 120 -7.92 41.45 19.52
C MET A 120 -9.14 40.70 18.95
N PRO A 121 -10.37 41.23 19.09
CA PRO A 121 -11.54 40.63 18.48
C PRO A 121 -11.53 40.97 16.98
N GLY A 122 -11.60 39.95 16.13
CA GLY A 122 -11.89 40.13 14.71
C GLY A 122 -10.82 39.58 13.77
N GLY A 123 -10.94 38.29 13.46
CA GLY A 123 -10.59 37.76 12.14
C GLY A 123 -11.81 37.02 11.65
N SER A 124 -12.62 37.67 10.81
CA SER A 124 -13.76 37.03 10.19
C SER A 124 -13.29 35.91 9.27
N LEU A 125 -14.17 34.93 9.13
CA LEU A 125 -14.30 34.06 7.96
C LEU A 125 -14.23 34.87 6.65
#